data_AF-A0A944Z9Z6-F1
#
_entry.id   AF-A0A944Z9Z6-F1
#
_cell.length_a   1.000
_cell.length_b   1.000
_cell.length_c   1.000
_cell.angle_alpha   90.00
_cell.angle_beta   90.00
_cell.angle_gamma   90.00
#
_symmetry.space_group_name_H-M   'P 1'
#
loop_
_entity.id
_entity.type
_entity.pdbx_description
1 polymer ?
#
loop_
_entity_poly.entity_id
_entity_poly.type
_entity_poly.pdbx_seq_one_letter_code
_entity_poly.pdbx_strand_id
1 'polypeptide(L)'
;MLETLESIVSAAESTWNRAEAVRGVTSKAQAGARIQEIADRYVPVYTVDLLKLAERDVDLATTEPTLEGVLQTRLTATALIARNVFEAVTDRLWSLYYASVATTGHPDAA
;
A
#
# COMPACT_ATOMS: atom_id res chain seq x y z
N MET A 1 10.60 11.78 9.11
CA MET A 1 10.32 10.41 9.57
C MET A 1 8.83 10.20 9.37
N LEU A 2 8.40 9.16 8.65
CA LEU A 2 6.98 8.87 8.47
C LEU A 2 6.50 8.19 9.76
N GLU A 3 5.66 8.90 10.50
CA GLU A 3 5.39 8.63 11.91
C GLU A 3 3.99 8.06 12.16
N THR A 4 3.10 8.19 11.17
CA THR A 4 1.71 7.73 11.21
C THR A 4 1.37 6.98 9.93
N LEU A 5 0.35 6.13 9.98
CA LEU A 5 -0.17 5.46 8.79
C LEU A 5 -0.58 6.48 7.71
N GLU A 6 -1.25 7.56 8.10
CA GLU A 6 -1.63 8.65 7.21
C GLU A 6 -0.41 9.26 6.48
N SER A 7 0.68 9.51 7.21
CA SER A 7 1.90 10.04 6.60
C SER A 7 2.53 9.07 5.59
N ILE A 8 2.49 7.77 5.89
CA ILE A 8 2.98 6.70 5.01
C ILE A 8 2.13 6.66 3.73
N VAL A 9 0.81 6.62 3.88
CA VAL A 9 -0.15 6.60 2.79
C VAL A 9 0.02 7.84 1.91
N SER A 10 0.08 9.04 2.50
CA SER A 10 0.26 10.29 1.76
C SER A 10 1.58 10.33 0.97
N ALA A 11 2.67 9.80 1.54
CA ALA A 11 3.95 9.73 0.86
C ALA A 11 3.93 8.74 -0.32
N ALA A 12 3.29 7.57 -0.15
CA ALA A 12 3.06 6.60 -1.22
C ALA A 12 2.21 7.19 -2.34
N GLU A 13 1.14 7.90 -1.98
CA GLU A 13 0.24 8.61 -2.89
C GLU A 13 0.99 9.64 -3.75
N SER A 14 1.86 10.43 -3.12
CA SER A 14 2.72 11.40 -3.79
C SER A 14 3.67 10.72 -4.80
N THR A 15 4.20 9.55 -4.46
CA THR A 15 5.06 8.77 -5.36
C THR A 15 4.29 8.20 -6.54
N TRP A 16 3.09 7.66 -6.30
CA TRP A 16 2.19 7.20 -7.36
C TRP A 16 1.85 8.34 -8.33
N ASN A 17 1.39 9.48 -7.82
CA ASN A 17 0.99 10.62 -8.64
C ASN A 17 2.16 11.14 -9.51
N ARG A 18 3.38 11.19 -8.97
CA ARG A 18 4.58 11.53 -9.76
C ARG A 18 4.86 10.51 -10.86
N ALA A 19 4.65 9.22 -10.59
CA ALA A 19 4.89 8.16 -11.57
C ALA A 19 3.86 8.19 -12.71
N GLU A 20 2.59 8.39 -12.39
CA GLU A 20 1.50 8.41 -13.37
C GLU A 20 1.47 9.70 -14.21
N ALA A 21 1.86 10.84 -13.63
CA ALA A 21 1.96 12.12 -14.36
C ALA A 21 2.89 12.05 -15.58
N VAL A 22 3.84 11.11 -15.61
CA VAL A 22 4.81 10.93 -16.69
C VAL A 22 4.30 9.96 -17.77
N ARG A 23 3.31 9.10 -17.48
CA ARG A 23 3.05 7.88 -18.27
C ARG A 23 1.61 7.70 -18.77
N GLY A 24 0.63 8.40 -18.21
CA GLY A 24 -0.79 8.18 -18.53
C GLY A 24 -1.31 6.85 -17.96
N VAL A 25 -2.58 6.50 -18.24
CA VAL A 25 -3.24 5.32 -17.63
C VAL A 25 -2.63 4.01 -18.16
N THR A 26 -2.01 3.26 -17.26
CA THR A 26 -1.38 1.96 -17.56
C THR A 26 -2.35 0.79 -17.42
N SER A 27 -2.02 -0.37 -18.01
CA SER A 27 -2.85 -1.58 -17.87
C SER A 27 -2.90 -2.04 -16.41
N LYS A 28 -3.96 -2.77 -16.04
CA LYS A 28 -4.16 -3.20 -14.64
C LYS A 28 -2.98 -4.01 -14.09
N ALA A 29 -2.35 -4.84 -14.94
CA ALA A 29 -1.18 -5.63 -14.55
C ALA A 29 0.06 -4.76 -14.27
N GLN A 30 0.29 -3.73 -15.10
CA GLN A 30 1.39 -2.77 -14.90
C GLN A 30 1.17 -1.92 -13.65
N ALA A 31 -0.07 -1.47 -13.44
CA ALA A 31 -0.47 -0.77 -12.23
C ALA A 31 -0.24 -1.65 -10.99
N GLY A 32 -0.68 -2.91 -11.02
CA GLY A 32 -0.50 -3.85 -9.91
C GLY A 32 0.97 -4.07 -9.53
N ALA A 33 1.85 -4.30 -10.51
CA ALA A 33 3.28 -4.46 -10.25
C ALA A 33 3.91 -3.20 -9.61
N ARG A 34 3.46 -2.01 -10.01
CA ARG A 34 3.95 -0.75 -9.45
C ARG A 34 3.39 -0.45 -8.07
N ILE A 35 2.10 -0.72 -7.84
CA ILE A 35 1.47 -0.58 -6.53
C ILE A 35 2.22 -1.44 -5.51
N GLN A 36 2.56 -2.69 -5.88
CA GLN A 36 3.38 -3.57 -5.07
C GLN A 36 4.75 -2.94 -4.75
N GLU A 37 5.49 -2.50 -5.78
CA GLU A 37 6.80 -1.86 -5.63
C GLU A 37 6.77 -0.63 -4.71
N ILE A 38 5.74 0.22 -4.86
CA ILE A 38 5.57 1.40 -4.03
C ILE A 38 5.26 0.98 -2.59
N ALA A 39 4.30 0.10 -2.38
CA ALA A 39 3.92 -0.33 -1.04
C ALA A 39 5.10 -0.96 -0.28
N ASP A 40 5.86 -1.85 -0.92
CA ASP A 40 7.05 -2.48 -0.32
C ASP A 40 8.09 -1.45 0.15
N ARG A 41 8.21 -0.30 -0.54
CA ARG A 41 9.14 0.77 -0.15
C ARG A 41 8.72 1.52 1.12
N TYR A 42 7.42 1.56 1.40
CA TYR A 42 6.84 2.40 2.45
C TYR A 42 6.48 1.62 3.72
N VAL A 43 6.43 0.29 3.66
CA VAL A 43 6.25 -0.55 4.84
C VAL A 43 7.53 -0.52 5.71
N PRO A 44 7.44 -0.17 7.00
CA PRO A 44 8.59 -0.19 7.89
C PRO A 44 9.14 -1.59 8.13
N VAL A 45 10.46 -1.72 8.14
CA VAL A 45 11.14 -3.01 8.31
C VAL A 45 11.54 -3.26 9.78
N TYR A 46 11.77 -2.21 10.56
CA TYR A 46 12.17 -2.35 11.95
C TYR A 46 10.96 -2.57 12.87
N THR A 47 11.06 -3.59 13.74
CA THR A 47 10.01 -3.93 14.71
C THR A 47 9.59 -2.75 15.58
N VAL A 48 10.54 -1.91 16.01
CA VAL A 48 10.21 -0.75 16.85
C VAL A 48 9.30 0.25 16.14
N ASP A 49 9.47 0.43 14.83
CA ASP A 49 8.67 1.36 14.05
C ASP A 49 7.26 0.81 13.84
N LEU A 50 7.14 -0.50 13.56
CA LEU A 50 5.85 -1.19 13.45
C LEU A 50 5.06 -1.15 14.76
N LEU A 51 5.71 -1.36 15.90
CA LEU A 51 5.05 -1.30 17.21
C LEU A 51 4.60 0.12 17.55
N LYS A 52 5.42 1.15 17.25
CA LYS A 52 5.03 2.55 17.43
C LYS A 52 3.87 2.96 16.53
N LEU A 53 3.82 2.45 15.30
CA LEU A 53 2.70 2.68 14.39
C LEU A 53 1.42 2.06 14.94
N ALA A 54 1.47 0.79 15.36
CA ALA A 54 0.33 0.10 15.95
C ALA A 54 -0.13 0.71 17.29
N GLU A 55 0.79 1.29 18.08
CA GLU A 55 0.44 2.04 19.29
C GLU A 55 -0.38 3.30 18.96
N ARG A 56 -0.03 3.99 17.86
CA ARG A 56 -0.69 5.21 17.41
C ARG A 56 -1.97 4.96 16.63
N ASP A 57 -2.05 3.82 15.95
CA ASP A 57 -3.18 3.38 15.15
C ASP A 57 -3.49 1.92 15.49
N VAL A 58 -4.42 1.74 16.44
CA VAL A 58 -4.75 0.43 17.01
C VAL A 58 -5.33 -0.52 15.96
N ASP A 59 -5.94 0.01 14.91
CA ASP A 59 -6.54 -0.79 13.84
C ASP A 59 -5.47 -1.60 13.10
N LEU A 60 -4.21 -1.15 13.07
CA LEU A 60 -3.10 -1.91 12.52
C LEU A 60 -2.80 -3.19 13.32
N ALA A 61 -3.15 -3.25 14.60
CA ALA A 61 -2.96 -4.43 15.46
C ALA A 61 -4.22 -5.30 15.58
N THR A 62 -5.40 -4.77 15.26
CA THR A 62 -6.68 -5.46 15.48
C THR A 62 -7.40 -5.84 14.20
N THR A 63 -7.12 -5.17 13.07
CA THR A 63 -7.66 -5.55 11.76
C THR A 63 -7.12 -6.92 11.36
N GLU A 64 -8.02 -7.79 10.92
CA GLU A 64 -7.66 -9.09 10.36
C GLU A 64 -6.91 -8.88 9.04
N PRO A 65 -5.63 -9.25 8.93
CA PRO A 65 -4.88 -9.10 7.69
C PRO A 65 -5.38 -10.08 6.63
N THR A 66 -5.31 -9.70 5.36
CA THR A 66 -5.43 -10.71 4.29
C THR A 66 -4.23 -11.65 4.38
N LEU A 67 -4.51 -12.90 4.75
CA LEU A 67 -3.50 -13.91 5.11
C LEU A 67 -2.69 -14.44 3.93
N GLU A 68 -3.00 -14.01 2.71
CA GLU A 68 -2.34 -14.46 1.49
C GLU A 68 -0.89 -13.93 1.45
N GLY A 69 0.06 -14.83 1.70
CA GLY A 69 1.51 -14.55 1.75
C GLY A 69 2.13 -14.49 3.15
N VAL A 70 1.40 -13.99 4.16
CA VAL A 70 1.92 -13.92 5.56
C VAL A 70 2.10 -15.31 6.17
N LEU A 71 1.21 -16.25 5.83
CA LEU A 71 1.25 -17.62 6.34
C LEU A 71 2.45 -18.44 5.84
N GLN A 72 3.09 -18.05 4.72
CA GLN A 72 4.11 -18.88 4.09
C GLN A 72 5.49 -18.78 4.76
N THR A 73 5.75 -17.75 5.58
CA THR A 73 7.12 -17.47 6.03
C THR A 73 7.29 -17.16 7.52
N ARG A 74 6.36 -16.47 8.20
CA ARG A 74 6.40 -16.20 9.67
C ARG A 74 5.10 -15.53 10.15
N LEU A 75 4.37 -16.22 11.04
CA LEU A 75 3.17 -15.68 11.67
C LEU A 75 3.49 -14.98 13.00
N THR A 76 4.15 -13.83 12.95
CA THR A 76 4.42 -13.01 14.15
C THR A 76 3.50 -11.79 14.18
N ALA A 77 3.20 -11.28 15.38
CA ALA A 77 2.36 -10.08 15.53
C ALA A 77 2.88 -8.89 14.69
N THR A 78 4.20 -8.72 14.62
CA THR A 78 4.82 -7.66 13.80
C THR A 78 4.68 -7.91 12.30
N ALA A 79 4.66 -9.17 11.85
CA ALA A 79 4.42 -9.50 10.45
C ALA A 79 2.96 -9.21 10.05
N LEU A 80 2.01 -9.45 10.96
CA LEU A 80 0.61 -9.09 10.77
C LEU A 80 0.43 -7.56 10.72
N ILE A 81 1.08 -6.82 11.62
CA ILE A 81 1.07 -5.34 11.59
C ILE A 81 1.67 -4.82 10.28
N ALA A 82 2.84 -5.34 9.87
CA ALA A 82 3.47 -4.95 8.61
C ALA A 82 2.55 -5.24 7.40
N ARG A 83 1.81 -6.35 7.44
CA ARG A 83 0.82 -6.67 6.41
C ARG A 83 -0.34 -5.67 6.39
N ASN A 84 -0.88 -5.29 7.54
CA ASN A 84 -1.94 -4.29 7.63
C ASN A 84 -1.48 -2.93 7.09
N VAL A 85 -0.23 -2.53 7.35
CA VAL A 85 0.36 -1.32 6.76
C VAL A 85 0.45 -1.46 5.23
N PHE A 86 0.93 -2.60 4.74
CA PHE A 86 1.02 -2.87 3.31
C PHE A 86 -0.35 -2.75 2.62
N GLU A 87 -1.37 -3.38 3.19
CA GLU A 87 -2.74 -3.38 2.67
C GLU A 87 -3.33 -1.97 2.63
N ALA A 88 -3.20 -1.20 3.71
CA ALA A 88 -3.67 0.18 3.76
C ALA A 88 -3.03 1.05 2.65
N VAL A 89 -1.74 0.83 2.37
CA VAL A 89 -1.07 1.53 1.26
C VAL A 89 -1.60 1.05 -0.09
N THR A 90 -1.66 -0.27 -0.33
CA THR A 90 -2.12 -0.79 -1.63
C THR A 90 -3.57 -0.44 -1.93
N ASP A 91 -4.45 -0.47 -0.95
CA ASP A 91 -5.87 -0.13 -1.10
C ASP A 91 -6.04 1.32 -1.52
N ARG A 92 -5.26 2.23 -0.91
CA ARG A 92 -5.26 3.63 -1.32
C ARG A 92 -4.81 3.79 -2.77
N LEU A 93 -3.73 3.13 -3.16
CA LEU A 93 -3.19 3.26 -4.52
C LEU A 93 -4.13 2.63 -5.57
N TRP A 94 -4.77 1.51 -5.26
CA TRP A 94 -5.80 0.92 -6.12
C TRP A 94 -7.01 1.84 -6.27
N SER A 95 -7.46 2.48 -5.19
CA SER A 95 -8.54 3.47 -5.24
C SER A 95 -8.21 4.61 -6.22
N LEU A 96 -6.97 5.11 -6.21
CA LEU A 96 -6.52 6.12 -7.16
C LEU A 96 -6.45 5.61 -8.60
N TYR A 97 -5.93 4.41 -8.80
CA TYR A 97 -5.91 3.79 -10.12
C TYR A 97 -7.32 3.69 -10.70
N TYR A 98 -8.27 3.14 -9.94
CA TYR A 98 -9.65 3.00 -10.41
C TYR A 98 -10.35 4.34 -10.64
N ALA A 99 -10.06 5.36 -9.83
CA ALA A 99 -10.52 6.71 -10.09
C ALA A 99 -9.98 7.26 -11.43
N SER A 100 -8.69 7.04 -11.72
CA SER A 100 -8.06 7.47 -12.98
C SER A 100 -8.59 6.74 -14.22
N VAL A 101 -8.89 5.45 -14.08
CA VAL A 101 -9.49 4.62 -15.13
C VAL A 101 -10.92 5.08 -15.40
N ALA A 102 -11.69 5.40 -14.36
CA ALA A 102 -13.06 5.88 -14.50
C ALA A 102 -13.13 7.23 -15.23
N THR A 103 -12.13 8.11 -15.06
CA THR A 103 -12.09 9.40 -15.76
C THR A 103 -11.59 9.32 -17.20
N THR A 104 -10.66 8.39 -17.49
CA THR A 104 -9.90 8.39 -18.76
C THR A 104 -10.31 7.24 -19.71
N GLY A 105 -11.01 6.23 -19.20
CA GLY A 105 -11.28 4.97 -19.90
C GLY A 105 -10.23 3.90 -19.62
N HIS A 106 -10.61 2.62 -19.71
CA HIS A 106 -9.69 1.50 -19.45
C HIS A 106 -8.80 1.28 -20.69
N PRO A 107 -7.46 1.28 -20.56
CA PRO A 107 -6.56 1.11 -21.71
C PRO A 107 -6.67 -0.28 -22.36
N ASP A 108 -7.18 -1.26 -21.63
CA ASP A 108 -7.41 -2.64 -22.09
C ASP A 108 -8.76 -2.83 -22.82
N ALA A 109 -9.54 -1.76 -23.02
CA ALA A 109 -10.87 -1.79 -23.66
C ALA A 109 -10.87 -1.32 -25.13
N ALA A 110 -9.69 -1.14 -25.74
CA ALA A 110 -9.51 -0.73 -27.14
C ALA A 110 -8.95 -1.86 -28.01
#